data_AF-A0A923LHB0-F1
#
_entry.id   AF-A0A923LHB0-F1
#
_cell.length_a   1.000
_cell.length_b   1.000
_cell.length_c   1.000
_cell.angle_alpha   90.00
_cell.angle_beta   90.00
_cell.angle_gamma   90.00
#
_symmetry.space_group_name_H-M   'P 1'
#
loop_
_entity.id
_entity.type
_entity.pdbx_description
1 polymer ?
#
loop_
_entity_poly.entity_id
_entity_poly.type
_entity_poly.pdbx_seq_one_letter_code
_entity_poly.pdbx_strand_id
1 'polypeptide(L)'
;MSVLQIGIIGVIGTLLAIQFKGGKTEYGIYMGVGVSILLFSCIVDRLEIFIRTVEQLSHFIKVDTGYISTMLKMIGITYIAEFSSSICKDAGYQTIAVQIEIFCKLTILALGMPVLLALLETIQEFLA
;
A
#
# COMPACT_ATOMS: atom_id res chain seq x y z
N MET A 1 19.03 -1.19 -4.37
CA MET A 1 18.83 0.27 -4.43
C MET A 1 18.82 0.88 -3.05
N SER A 2 19.77 1.77 -2.72
CA SER A 2 19.72 2.50 -1.44
C SER A 2 18.55 3.49 -1.44
N VAL A 3 18.02 3.85 -0.26
CA VAL A 3 16.96 4.86 -0.11
C VAL A 3 17.35 6.17 -0.81
N LEU A 4 18.64 6.49 -0.77
CA LEU A 4 19.23 7.65 -1.44
C LEU A 4 19.06 7.60 -2.97
N GLN A 5 19.28 6.44 -3.61
CA GLN A 5 19.07 6.28 -5.06
C GLN A 5 17.60 6.45 -5.46
N ILE A 6 16.68 5.88 -4.68
CA ILE A 6 15.23 5.99 -4.92
C ILE A 6 14.80 7.46 -4.79
N GLY A 7 15.30 8.17 -3.78
CA GLY A 7 15.04 9.60 -3.59
C GLY A 7 15.54 10.46 -4.75
N ILE A 8 16.76 10.19 -5.24
CA ILE A 8 17.32 10.93 -6.40
C ILE A 8 16.49 10.69 -7.66
N ILE A 9 16.07 9.44 -7.93
CA ILE A 9 15.21 9.12 -9.08
C ILE A 9 13.86 9.85 -8.97
N GLY A 10 13.27 9.91 -7.78
CA GLY A 10 12.03 10.65 -7.54
C GLY A 10 12.17 12.15 -7.78
N VAL A 11 13.23 12.78 -7.29
CA VAL A 11 13.48 14.23 -7.48
C VAL A 11 13.76 14.56 -8.94
N ILE A 12 14.59 13.77 -9.63
CA ILE A 12 14.88 13.98 -11.06
C ILE A 12 13.61 13.74 -11.89
N GLY A 13 12.85 12.69 -11.60
CA GLY A 13 11.61 12.34 -12.29
C GLY A 13 10.54 13.43 -12.18
N THR A 14 10.37 14.00 -10.98
CA THR A 14 9.42 15.10 -10.74
C THR A 14 9.86 16.40 -11.41
N LEU A 15 11.15 16.75 -11.38
CA LEU A 15 11.68 17.92 -12.11
C LEU A 15 11.50 17.80 -13.63
N LEU A 16 11.71 16.61 -14.21
CA LEU A 16 11.45 16.35 -15.62
C LEU A 16 9.96 16.45 -15.96
N ALA A 17 9.09 15.93 -15.10
CA ALA A 17 7.64 16.05 -15.28
C ALA A 17 7.17 17.52 -15.26
N ILE A 18 7.77 18.36 -14.40
CA ILE A 18 7.46 19.80 -14.33
C ILE A 18 7.89 20.54 -15.60
N GLN A 19 9.06 20.25 -16.16
CA GLN A 19 9.51 20.91 -17.40
C GLN A 19 8.55 20.66 -18.58
N PHE A 20 8.04 19.44 -18.73
CA PHE A 20 7.10 19.10 -19.80
C PHE A 20 5.69 19.66 -19.57
N LYS A 21 5.35 19.98 -18.31
CA LYS A 21 4.07 20.61 -17.95
C LYS A 21 3.90 22.00 -18.57
N GLY A 22 5.01 22.68 -18.92
CA GLY A 22 5.00 23.99 -19.58
C GLY A 22 4.57 23.98 -21.06
N GLY A 23 4.53 22.82 -21.72
CA GLY A 23 4.08 22.67 -23.10
C GLY A 23 2.63 22.18 -23.21
N LYS A 24 2.42 20.89 -22.95
CA LYS A 24 1.10 20.25 -22.87
C LYS A 24 1.00 19.49 -21.55
N THR A 25 0.10 19.95 -20.68
CA THR A 25 -0.05 19.49 -19.29
C THR A 25 -0.30 17.99 -19.18
N GLU A 26 -0.92 17.38 -20.20
CA GLU A 26 -1.20 15.93 -20.27
C GLU A 26 0.07 15.07 -20.24
N TYR A 27 1.14 15.49 -20.92
CA TYR A 27 2.42 14.75 -20.92
C TYR A 27 3.11 14.79 -19.56
N GLY A 28 2.94 15.88 -18.81
CA GLY A 28 3.44 15.97 -17.43
C GLY A 28 2.77 14.94 -16.51
N ILE A 29 1.47 14.70 -16.70
CA ILE A 29 0.72 13.69 -15.92
C ILE A 29 1.19 12.28 -16.29
N TYR A 30 1.34 11.95 -17.58
CA TYR A 30 1.83 10.62 -18.00
C TYR A 30 3.23 10.33 -17.47
N MET A 31 4.14 11.32 -17.51
CA MET A 31 5.49 11.18 -16.95
C MET A 31 5.45 11.01 -15.43
N GLY A 32 4.61 11.79 -14.73
CA GLY A 32 4.42 11.67 -13.29
C GLY A 32 3.94 10.27 -12.88
N VAL A 33 2.90 9.75 -13.55
CA VAL A 33 2.40 8.38 -13.33
C VAL A 33 3.49 7.34 -13.57
N GLY A 34 4.26 7.48 -14.66
CA GLY A 34 5.36 6.57 -14.97
C GLY A 34 6.43 6.52 -13.87
N VAL A 35 6.84 7.69 -13.35
CA VAL A 35 7.79 7.78 -12.23
C VAL A 35 7.20 7.14 -10.96
N SER A 36 5.94 7.40 -10.65
CA SER A 36 5.25 6.81 -9.49
C SER A 36 5.21 5.28 -9.56
N ILE A 37 4.92 4.69 -10.72
CA ILE A 37 4.90 3.23 -10.93
C ILE A 37 6.30 2.63 -10.74
N LEU A 38 7.35 3.29 -11.25
CA LEU A 38 8.73 2.84 -11.06
C LEU A 38 9.13 2.85 -9.57
N LEU A 39 8.79 3.94 -8.87
CA LEU A 39 9.05 4.04 -7.42
C LEU A 39 8.29 2.98 -6.63
N PHE A 40 7.01 2.72 -6.98
CA PHE A 40 6.21 1.69 -6.34
C PHE A 40 6.79 0.29 -6.54
N SER A 41 7.28 -0.03 -7.74
CA SER A 41 7.92 -1.31 -8.01
C SER A 41 9.15 -1.52 -7.11
N CYS A 42 9.96 -0.49 -6.88
CA CYS A 42 11.08 -0.53 -5.94
C CYS A 42 10.65 -0.74 -4.47
N ILE A 43 9.47 -0.25 -4.08
CA ILE A 43 8.92 -0.46 -2.73
C ILE A 43 8.47 -1.91 -2.55
N VAL A 44 7.85 -2.52 -3.56
CA VAL A 44 7.41 -3.92 -3.53
C VAL A 44 8.58 -4.88 -3.27
N ASP A 45 9.73 -4.66 -3.91
CA ASP A 45 10.94 -5.46 -3.68
C ASP A 45 11.41 -5.40 -2.21
N ARG A 46 11.28 -4.22 -1.57
CA ARG A 46 11.63 -4.03 -0.15
C ARG A 46 10.60 -4.71 0.76
N LEU A 47 9.33 -4.66 0.38
CA LEU A 47 8.26 -5.29 1.13
C LEU A 47 8.43 -6.81 1.15
N GLU A 48 8.90 -7.43 0.06
CA GLU A 48 9.16 -8.89 0.03
C GLU A 48 10.18 -9.33 1.09
N ILE A 49 11.26 -8.57 1.28
CA ILE A 49 12.27 -8.83 2.31
C ILE A 49 11.65 -8.75 3.72
N PHE A 50 10.80 -7.75 3.94
CA PHE A 50 10.09 -7.59 5.20
C PHE A 50 9.16 -8.78 5.48
N ILE A 51 8.38 -9.20 4.48
CA ILE A 51 7.47 -10.34 4.55
C ILE A 51 8.23 -11.62 4.93
N ARG A 52 9.35 -11.90 4.24
CA ARG A 52 10.19 -13.08 4.53
C ARG A 52 10.70 -13.08 5.98
N THR A 53 11.06 -11.90 6.50
CA THR A 53 11.54 -11.76 7.88
C THR A 53 10.43 -12.02 8.89
N VAL A 54 9.22 -11.49 8.63
CA VAL A 54 8.03 -11.72 9.48
C VAL A 54 7.63 -13.20 9.48
N GLU A 55 7.69 -13.86 8.32
CA GLU A 55 7.40 -15.29 8.19
C GLU A 55 8.41 -16.16 8.97
N GLN A 56 9.70 -15.83 8.90
CA GLN A 56 10.72 -16.47 9.73
C GLN A 56 10.43 -16.27 11.22
N LEU A 57 10.03 -15.06 11.64
CA LEU A 57 9.68 -14.77 13.04
C LEU A 57 8.44 -15.55 13.50
N SER A 58 7.44 -15.72 12.63
CA SER A 58 6.25 -16.52 12.89
C SER A 58 6.60 -17.98 13.20
N HIS A 59 7.60 -18.54 12.52
CA HIS A 59 8.08 -19.89 12.78
C HIS A 59 8.72 -20.04 14.18
N PHE A 60 9.36 -18.99 14.71
CA PHE A 60 9.92 -19.00 16.06
C PHE A 60 8.86 -18.83 17.17
N ILE A 61 7.77 -18.10 16.91
CA ILE A 61 6.82 -17.69 17.96
C ILE A 61 5.58 -18.62 18.03
N LYS A 62 5.44 -19.65 17.16
CA LYS A 62 4.23 -20.49 17.05
C LYS A 62 2.94 -19.65 16.90
N VAL A 63 3.03 -18.51 16.22
CA VAL A 63 1.83 -17.74 15.85
C VAL A 63 1.14 -18.48 14.72
N ASP A 64 -0.18 -18.60 14.79
CA ASP A 64 -0.98 -19.18 13.71
C ASP A 64 -0.74 -18.37 12.42
N THR A 65 -0.26 -19.07 11.40
CA THR A 65 0.20 -18.46 10.15
C THR A 65 -0.94 -17.74 9.42
N GLY A 66 -2.20 -18.11 9.71
CA GLY A 66 -3.40 -17.45 9.20
C GLY A 66 -3.54 -16.00 9.68
N TYR A 67 -3.18 -15.69 10.92
CA TYR A 67 -3.25 -14.32 11.46
C TYR A 67 -2.19 -13.41 10.85
N ILE A 68 -0.95 -13.88 10.76
CA ILE A 68 0.15 -13.14 10.11
C ILE A 68 -0.20 -12.88 8.64
N SER A 69 -0.70 -13.89 7.92
CA SER A 69 -1.11 -13.75 6.52
C SER A 69 -2.23 -12.72 6.35
N THR A 70 -3.21 -12.70 7.26
CA THR A 70 -4.33 -11.76 7.21
C THR A 70 -3.90 -10.33 7.52
N MET A 71 -3.04 -10.13 8.52
CA MET A 71 -2.42 -8.82 8.81
C MET A 71 -1.64 -8.29 7.61
N LEU A 72 -0.84 -9.16 6.99
CA LEU A 72 -0.02 -8.80 5.83
C LEU A 72 -0.88 -8.42 4.62
N LYS A 73 -1.98 -9.14 4.37
CA LYS A 73 -2.96 -8.80 3.33
C LYS A 73 -3.59 -7.42 3.58
N MET A 74 -3.96 -7.10 4.82
CA MET A 74 -4.51 -5.78 5.15
C MET A 74 -3.50 -4.65 4.88
N ILE A 75 -2.23 -4.83 5.26
CA ILE A 75 -1.16 -3.85 4.99
C ILE A 75 -0.98 -3.67 3.48
N GLY A 76 -0.92 -4.76 2.72
CA GLY A 76 -0.75 -4.71 1.26
C GLY A 76 -1.88 -3.99 0.54
N ILE A 77 -3.13 -4.29 0.90
CA ILE A 77 -4.32 -3.63 0.32
C ILE A 77 -4.30 -2.13 0.62
N THR A 78 -3.93 -1.72 1.83
CA THR A 78 -3.84 -0.31 2.23
C THR A 78 -2.82 0.43 1.36
N TYR A 79 -1.62 -0.15 1.19
CA TYR A 79 -0.56 0.45 0.39
C TYR A 79 -0.96 0.63 -1.08
N ILE A 80 -1.58 -0.38 -1.69
CA ILE A 80 -2.04 -0.33 -3.09
C ILE A 80 -3.12 0.74 -3.26
N ALA A 81 -4.08 0.80 -2.34
CA ALA A 81 -5.16 1.78 -2.38
C ALA A 81 -4.64 3.22 -2.21
N GLU A 82 -3.73 3.44 -1.27
CA GLU A 82 -3.15 4.76 -1.00
C GLU A 82 -2.29 5.25 -2.16
N PHE A 83 -1.51 4.35 -2.77
CA PHE A 83 -0.74 4.64 -3.98
C PHE A 83 -1.66 5.01 -5.15
N SER A 84 -2.69 4.22 -5.40
CA SER A 84 -3.65 4.46 -6.49
C SER A 84 -4.44 5.76 -6.27
N SER A 85 -4.91 6.01 -5.05
CA SER A 85 -5.60 7.26 -4.68
C SER A 85 -4.71 8.48 -4.89
N SER A 86 -3.44 8.40 -4.47
CA SER A 86 -2.48 9.51 -4.60
C SER A 86 -2.23 9.85 -6.07
N ILE A 87 -2.05 8.86 -6.94
CA ILE A 87 -1.93 9.08 -8.39
C ILE A 87 -3.18 9.75 -8.96
N CYS A 88 -4.37 9.27 -8.59
CA CYS A 88 -5.62 9.85 -9.07
C CYS A 88 -5.77 11.31 -8.61
N LYS A 89 -5.35 11.66 -7.39
CA LYS A 89 -5.31 13.04 -6.89
C LYS A 89 -4.33 13.91 -7.70
N ASP A 90 -3.13 13.40 -7.96
CA ASP A 90 -2.10 14.11 -8.72
C ASP A 90 -2.50 14.37 -10.18
N ALA A 91 -3.30 13.46 -10.77
CA ALA A 91 -3.91 13.63 -12.09
C ALA A 91 -5.10 14.61 -12.11
N GLY A 92 -5.55 15.11 -10.96
CA GLY A 92 -6.70 16.02 -10.83
C GLY A 92 -8.05 15.31 -10.65
N TYR A 93 -8.08 13.98 -10.53
CA TYR A 93 -9.29 13.17 -10.36
C TYR A 93 -9.57 12.85 -8.88
N GLN A 94 -9.90 13.88 -8.10
CA GLN A 94 -10.13 13.73 -6.66
C GLN A 94 -11.31 12.81 -6.31
N THR A 95 -12.41 12.86 -7.07
CA THR A 95 -13.59 12.01 -6.80
C THR A 95 -13.27 10.52 -6.94
N ILE A 96 -12.48 10.14 -7.94
CA ILE A 96 -12.06 8.75 -8.17
C ILE A 96 -11.13 8.29 -7.03
N ALA A 97 -10.20 9.15 -6.62
CA ALA A 97 -9.30 8.87 -5.51
C ALA A 97 -10.06 8.60 -4.19
N VAL A 98 -11.06 9.43 -3.88
CA VAL A 98 -11.89 9.26 -2.68
C VAL A 98 -12.69 7.94 -2.74
N GLN A 99 -13.19 7.56 -3.91
CA GLN A 99 -13.89 6.27 -4.06
C GLN A 99 -12.96 5.07 -3.79
N ILE A 100 -11.70 5.13 -4.24
CA ILE A 100 -10.68 4.11 -3.95
C ILE A 100 -10.43 4.02 -2.44
N GLU A 101 -10.31 5.15 -1.75
CA GLU A 101 -10.10 5.18 -0.29
C GLU A 101 -11.28 4.60 0.48
N ILE A 102 -12.52 4.92 0.09
CA ILE A 102 -13.73 4.37 0.72
C ILE A 102 -13.76 2.85 0.53
N PHE A 103 -13.49 2.36 -0.68
CA PHE A 103 -13.45 0.93 -0.97
C PHE A 103 -12.40 0.20 -0.12
N CYS A 104 -11.21 0.78 0.02
CA CYS A 104 -10.16 0.24 0.88
C CYS A 104 -10.59 0.15 2.35
N LYS A 105 -11.17 1.24 2.90
CA LYS A 105 -11.68 1.26 4.28
C LYS A 105 -12.74 0.20 4.54
N LEU A 106 -13.66 0.00 3.60
CA LEU A 106 -14.68 -1.06 3.68
C LEU A 106 -14.06 -2.46 3.62
N THR A 107 -13.04 -2.64 2.77
CA THR A 107 -12.32 -3.92 2.65
C THR A 107 -11.58 -4.27 3.93
N ILE A 108 -10.91 -3.30 4.56
CA ILE A 108 -10.23 -3.49 5.85
C ILE A 108 -11.25 -3.82 6.95
N LEU A 109 -12.39 -3.14 6.98
CA LEU A 109 -13.46 -3.44 7.93
C LEU A 109 -13.97 -4.90 7.77
N ALA A 110 -14.17 -5.35 6.53
CA ALA A 110 -14.58 -6.72 6.24
C ALA A 110 -13.51 -7.75 6.65
N LEU A 111 -12.23 -7.45 6.43
CA LEU A 111 -11.11 -8.30 6.86
C LEU A 111 -10.90 -8.31 8.38
N GLY A 112 -11.39 -7.29 9.09
CA GLY A 112 -11.38 -7.23 10.55
C GLY A 112 -12.49 -8.04 11.23
N MET A 113 -13.59 -8.34 10.54
CA MET A 113 -14.71 -9.11 11.09
C MET A 113 -14.31 -10.50 11.62
N PRO A 114 -13.51 -11.31 10.91
CA PRO A 114 -13.03 -12.60 11.42
C PRO A 114 -12.27 -12.48 12.75
N VAL A 115 -11.46 -11.43 12.90
CA VAL A 115 -10.68 -11.19 14.13
C VAL A 115 -11.61 -10.81 15.29
N LEU A 116 -12.63 -10.00 15.00
CA LEU A 116 -13.63 -9.61 16.00
C LEU A 116 -14.49 -10.82 16.44
N LEU A 117 -14.85 -11.71 15.51
CA LEU A 117 -15.55 -12.97 15.80
C LEU A 117 -14.71 -13.89 16.69
N ALA A 118 -13.44 -14.11 16.35
CA ALA A 118 -12.53 -14.92 17.16
C ALA A 118 -12.38 -14.36 18.59
N LEU A 119 -12.29 -13.04 18.73
CA LEU A 119 -12.27 -12.40 20.06
C LEU A 119 -13.56 -12.69 20.84
N LEU A 120 -14.72 -12.59 20.19
CA LEU A 120 -16.01 -12.78 20.84
C LEU A 120 -16.23 -14.25 21.27
N GLU A 121 -15.78 -15.21 20.46
CA GLU A 121 -15.75 -16.64 20.81
C GLU A 121 -14.84 -16.90 22.03
N THR A 122 -13.63 -16.33 22.06
CA THR A 122 -12.74 -16.51 23.23
C THR A 122 -13.35 -15.92 24.50
N ILE A 123 -14.02 -14.77 24.43
CA ILE A 123 -14.73 -14.19 25.56
C ILE A 123 -15.87 -15.11 26.05
N GLN A 124 -16.61 -15.74 25.14
CA GLN A 124 -17.65 -16.71 25.49
C GLN A 124 -17.07 -17.96 26.17
N GLU A 125 -15.95 -18.49 25.67
CA GLU A 125 -15.25 -19.62 26.31
C GLU A 125 -14.76 -19.27 27.73
N PHE A 126 -14.27 -18.05 27.96
CA PHE A 126 -13.84 -17.62 29.30
C PHE A 126 -15.00 -17.37 30.28
N LEU A 127 -16.20 -17.09 29.77
CA LEU A 127 -17.40 -16.83 30.57
C LEU A 127 -18.20 -18.10 30.90
N ALA A 128 -17.98 -19.19 30.17
CA ALA A 128 -18.60 -20.50 30.37
C ALA A 128 -17.86 -21.34 31.43
#